data_AF-A0A1L8I8A4-F1
#
_entry.id   AF-A0A1L8I8A4-F1
#
_cell.length_a   1.000
_cell.length_b   1.000
_cell.length_c   1.000
_cell.angle_alpha   90.00
_cell.angle_beta   90.00
_cell.angle_gamma   90.00
#
_symmetry.space_group_name_H-M   'P 1'
#
loop_
_entity.id
_entity.type
_entity.pdbx_description
1 polymer ?
#
loop_
_entity_poly.entity_id
_entity_poly.type
_entity_poly.pdbx_seq_one_letter_code
_entity_poly.pdbx_strand_id
1 'polypeptide(L)' 'MYIDIGGETVLRSRDIVAIFDASILKQQKELTLAPNWRMLGHQVKSVVLTPTHVYGSPISCATLRKRLAKPQGLESET' A
#
# COMPACT_ATOMS: atom_id res chain seq x y z
N MET A 1 -2.25 -9.64 -11.03
CA MET A 1 -3.21 -8.77 -10.33
C MET A 1 -2.58 -7.41 -10.08
N TYR A 2 -3.37 -6.35 -10.18
CA TYR A 2 -3.00 -4.98 -9.83
C TYR A 2 -3.85 -4.52 -8.63
N ILE A 3 -3.25 -3.71 -7.77
CA ILE A 3 -3.85 -3.19 -6.54
C ILE A 3 -3.75 -1.68 -6.60
N ASP A 4 -4.90 -1.01 -6.58
CA ASP A 4 -4.96 0.42 -6.27
C ASP A 4 -4.57 0.63 -4.80
N ILE A 5 -3.54 1.45 -4.59
CA ILE A 5 -3.01 1.84 -3.27
C ILE A 5 -3.30 3.31 -2.92
N GLY A 6 -4.15 3.98 -3.70
CA GLY A 6 -4.52 5.39 -3.52
C GLY A 6 -3.61 6.37 -4.27
N GLY A 7 -4.02 7.64 -4.33
CA GLY A 7 -3.26 8.70 -5.01
C GLY A 7 -3.00 8.39 -6.48
N GLU A 8 -4.00 7.83 -7.17
CA GLU A 8 -3.94 7.40 -8.57
C GLU A 8 -2.85 6.34 -8.86
N THR A 9 -2.25 5.76 -7.81
CA THR A 9 -1.16 4.80 -7.92
C THR A 9 -1.68 3.37 -7.84
N VAL A 10 -1.35 2.59 -8.87
CA VAL A 10 -1.68 1.17 -8.97
C VAL A 10 -0.39 0.35 -9.07
N LEU A 11 -0.25 -0.65 -8.22
CA LEU A 11 0.92 -1.54 -8.19
C LEU A 11 0.56 -2.97 -8.59
N ARG A 12 1.52 -3.72 -9.14
CA ARG A 12 1.34 -5.17 -9.28
C ARG A 12 1.41 -5.80 -7.91
N SER A 13 0.50 -6.72 -7.60
CA SER A 13 0.48 -7.41 -6.30
C SER A 13 1.82 -8.09 -5.96
N ARG A 14 2.50 -8.63 -6.98
CA ARG A 14 3.81 -9.30 -6.83
C ARG A 14 4.95 -8.35 -6.48
N ASP A 15 4.80 -7.06 -6.75
CA ASP A 15 5.82 -6.05 -6.48
C ASP A 15 5.63 -5.45 -5.06
N ILE A 16 4.58 -5.84 -4.33
CA ILE A 16 4.37 -5.45 -2.94
C ILE A 16 5.12 -6.44 -2.04
N VAL A 17 6.15 -5.94 -1.36
CA VAL A 17 7.00 -6.71 -0.44
C VAL A 17 6.36 -6.79 0.95
N ALA A 18 5.83 -5.66 1.44
CA ALA A 18 5.23 -5.60 2.77
C ALA A 18 4.23 -4.45 2.89
N ILE A 19 3.31 -4.57 3.85
CA ILE A 19 2.34 -3.53 4.22
C ILE A 19 2.35 -3.38 5.75
N PHE A 20 2.64 -2.16 6.21
CA PHE A 20 2.67 -1.77 7.62
C PHE A 20 1.61 -0.73 7.94
N ASP A 21 1.13 -0.72 9.17
CA ASP A 21 0.26 0.36 9.66
C ASP A 21 1.05 1.67 9.76
N ALA A 22 0.38 2.81 9.53
CA ALA A 22 1.02 4.13 9.63
C ALA A 22 1.63 4.41 11.01
N SER A 23 1.22 3.67 12.05
CA SER A 23 1.83 3.73 13.38
C SER A 23 3.35 3.50 13.37
N ILE A 24 3.91 2.79 12.38
CA ILE A 24 5.36 2.60 12.27
C ILE A 24 6.11 3.93 12.09
N LEU A 25 5.49 4.92 11.47
CA LEU A 25 6.08 6.24 11.24
C LEU A 25 6.29 7.03 12.55
N LYS A 26 5.64 6.63 13.65
CA LYS A 26 5.89 7.23 14.98
C LYS A 26 7.29 6.87 15.49
N GLN A 27 7.77 5.67 15.16
CA GLN A 27 9.07 5.15 15.59
C GLN A 27 10.15 5.33 14.52
N GLN A 28 9.75 5.41 13.25
CA GLN A 28 10.64 5.44 12.10
C GLN A 28 10.33 6.68 11.25
N LYS A 29 10.61 7.87 11.79
CA LYS A 29 10.30 9.14 11.11
C LYS A 29 11.18 9.35 9.88
N GLU A 30 12.37 8.76 9.88
CA GLU A 30 13.37 8.85 8.82
C GLU A 30 12.88 8.19 7.52
N LEU A 31 11.93 7.26 7.59
CA LEU A 31 11.32 6.63 6.41
C LEU A 31 10.69 7.66 5.47
N THR A 32 10.14 8.75 6.00
CA THR A 32 9.52 9.80 5.17
C THR A 32 10.52 10.75 4.53
N LEU A 33 11.79 10.70 4.97
CA LEU A 33 12.89 11.48 4.42
C LEU A 33 13.67 10.72 3.35
N ALA A 34 13.39 9.42 3.17
CA ALA A 34 14.05 8.60 2.16
C ALA A 34 13.76 9.14 0.75
N PRO A 35 14.74 9.15 -0.18
CA PRO A 35 14.56 9.71 -1.52
C PRO A 35 13.51 8.97 -2.36
N ASN A 36 13.20 7.73 -1.99
CA ASN A 36 12.19 6.89 -2.62
C ASN A 36 10.85 6.85 -1.87
N TRP A 37 10.66 7.70 -0.87
CA TRP A 37 9.38 7.91 -0.22
C TRP A 37 8.41 8.64 -1.15
N ARG A 38 7.19 8.12 -1.26
CA ARG A 38 6.09 8.74 -2.01
C ARG A 38 4.84 8.80 -1.16
N MET A 39 4.34 10.00 -0.91
CA MET A 39 3.08 10.21 -0.21
C MET A 39 1.93 10.27 -1.22
N LEU A 40 0.94 9.41 -1.06
CA LEU A 40 -0.16 9.22 -2.02
C LEU A 40 -1.46 9.95 -1.62
N GLY A 41 -1.41 10.82 -0.62
CA GLY A 41 -2.55 11.59 -0.15
C GLY A 41 -2.23 12.41 1.09
N HIS A 42 -3.20 13.20 1.57
CA HIS A 42 -3.02 14.08 2.72
C HIS A 42 -2.85 13.33 4.05
N GLN A 43 -3.30 12.07 4.14
CA GLN A 43 -3.15 11.25 5.34
C GLN A 43 -2.52 9.91 4.98
N VAL A 44 -1.62 9.44 5.84
CA VAL A 44 -1.03 8.11 5.73
C VAL A 44 -1.73 7.19 6.71
N LYS A 45 -2.38 6.16 6.19
CA LYS A 45 -3.04 5.09 6.97
C LYS A 45 -2.26 3.78 6.90
N SER A 46 -1.41 3.60 5.90
CA SER A 46 -0.49 2.48 5.80
C SER A 46 0.78 2.85 5.03
N VAL A 47 1.82 2.05 5.21
CA VAL A 47 3.06 2.11 4.45
C VAL A 47 3.17 0.87 3.59
N VAL A 48 3.31 1.03 2.28
CA VAL A 48 3.48 -0.05 1.30
C VAL A 48 4.92 -0.06 0.81
N LEU A 49 5.62 -1.17 1.01
CA LEU A 49 6.98 -1.38 0.53
C LEU A 49 6.98 -2.11 -0.81
N THR A 50 7.80 -1.62 -1.73
CA THR A 50 8.15 -2.27 -2.99
C THR A 50 9.67 -2.34 -3.12
N PRO A 51 10.24 -3.08 -4.09
CA PRO A 51 11.69 -3.13 -4.28
C PRO A 51 12.34 -1.78 -4.57
N THR A 52 11.58 -0.80 -5.07
CA THR A 52 12.12 0.49 -5.54
C THR A 52 11.63 1.68 -4.72
N HIS A 53 10.42 1.61 -4.16
CA HIS A 53 9.76 2.74 -3.50
C HIS A 53 9.07 2.34 -2.19
N VAL A 54 8.95 3.34 -1.31
CA VAL A 54 8.17 3.29 -0.07
C VAL A 54 6.99 4.24 -0.24
N TYR A 55 5.77 3.72 -0.14
CA TYR A 55 4.57 4.53 -0.33
C TYR A 55 3.85 4.76 0.99
N GLY A 56 3.61 6.03 1.34
CA GLY A 56 2.62 6.41 2.34
C GLY A 56 1.22 6.43 1.71
N SER A 57 0.42 5.39 1.97
CA SER A 57 -0.89 5.21 1.36
C SER A 57 -2.02 5.77 2.25
N PRO A 58 -3.04 6.44 1.66
CA PRO A 58 -4.27 6.82 2.36
C PRO A 58 -5.24 5.65 2.54
N ILE A 59 -4.89 4.43 2.10
CA ILE A 59 -5.69 3.22 2.28
C ILE A 59 -5.18 2.46 3.51
N SER A 60 -6.10 1.86 4.29
CA SER A 60 -5.70 1.08 5.48
C SER A 60 -5.08 -0.27 5.10
N CYS A 61 -4.24 -0.80 5.99
CA CYS A 61 -3.64 -2.14 5.84
C CYS A 61 -4.69 -3.23 5.60
N ALA A 62 -5.78 -3.20 6.36
CA ALA A 62 -6.85 -4.19 6.27
C ALA A 62 -7.48 -4.21 4.88
N THR A 63 -7.75 -3.02 4.29
CA THR A 63 -8.31 -2.92 2.95
C THR A 63 -7.33 -3.39 1.88
N LEU A 64 -6.05 -2.98 1.97
CA LEU A 64 -5.03 -3.42 1.01
C LEU A 64 -4.81 -4.94 1.05
N ARG A 65 -4.76 -5.53 2.26
CA ARG A 65 -4.62 -6.98 2.44
C ARG A 65 -5.83 -7.74 1.89
N LYS A 66 -7.06 -7.25 2.11
CA LYS A 66 -8.27 -7.82 1.50
C LYS A 66 -8.22 -7.79 -0.03
N ARG A 67 -7.76 -6.67 -0.62
CA ARG A 67 -7.57 -6.55 -2.07
C ARG A 67 -6.53 -7.55 -2.57
N LEU A 68 -5.42 -7.73 -1.86
CA LEU A 68 -4.38 -8.71 -2.23
C LEU A 68 -4.83 -10.17 -2.12
N ALA A 69 -5.68 -10.47 -1.13
CA ALA A 69 -6.15 -11.82 -0.87
C ALA A 69 -7.28 -12.28 -1.80
N LYS A 70 -8.02 -11.36 -2.45
CA LYS A 70 -9.11 -11.73 -3.35
C LYS A 70 -8.54 -12.01 -4.76
N PRO A 71 -8.53 -13.27 -5.25
CA PRO A 71 -8.30 -13.50 -6.67
C PRO A 71 -9.43 -12.80 -7.44
N GLN A 72 -9.08 -11.92 -8.37
CA GLN A 72 -10.06 -11.33 -9.28
C GLN A 72 -10.49 -12.42 -10.27
N GLY A 73 -11.67 -13.00 -10.04
CA GLY A 73 -12.25 -14.03 -10.88
C GLY A 73 -12.97 -15.13 -10.08
N LEU A 74 -14.04 -14.78 -9.37
CA LEU A 74 -15.22 -15.64 -9.20
C LEU A 74 -16.33 -14.77 -8.57
N GLU A 75 -17.00 -13.99 -9.42
CA GLU A 75 -18.38 -13.66 -9.17
C GLU A 75 -19.15 -14.86 -9.71
N SER A 76 -19.52 -15.78 -8.82
CA SER A 76 -20.53 -16.78 -9.14
C SER A 76 -21.84 -16.02 -9.26
N GLU A 77 -22.33 -15.86 -10.48
CA GLU A 77 -23.75 -15.60 -10.71
C GLU A 77 -24.53 -16.70 -9.98
N THR A 78 -25.38 -16.30 -9.04
CA THR A 78 -26.45 -17.13 -8.49
C THR A 78 -27.68 -16.25 -8.35
#